data_AF-A0A0D0KPJ4-F1
#
_entry.id   AF-A0A0D0KPJ4-F1
#
_cell.length_a   1.000
_cell.length_b   1.000
_cell.length_c   1.000
_cell.angle_alpha   90.00
_cell.angle_beta   90.00
_cell.angle_gamma   90.00
#
_symmetry.space_group_name_H-M   'P 1'
#
loop_
_entity.id
_entity.type
_entity.pdbx_description
1 polymer ?
#
loop_
_entity_poly.entity_id
_entity_poly.type
_entity_poly.pdbx_seq_one_letter_code
_entity_poly.pdbx_strand_id
1 'polypeptide(L)' 'MRAMINSPSLSVDTMDYQAECQFALEPSINGLLEKAEGAGWDRQHAVLAIMALASGKVPESSFTDDRLLS' A
#
# COMPACT_ATOMS: atom_id res chain seq x y z
N MET A 1 -12.72 -15.62 7.38
CA MET A 1 -13.00 -15.00 6.07
C MET A 1 -11.87 -14.02 5.79
N ARG A 2 -11.12 -14.12 4.67
CA ARG A 2 -10.19 -13.04 4.29
C ARG A 2 -11.06 -11.86 3.88
N ALA A 3 -10.86 -10.68 4.47
CA ALA A 3 -11.56 -9.48 4.00
C ALA A 3 -11.20 -9.27 2.52
N MET A 4 -12.22 -9.11 1.68
CA MET A 4 -12.01 -8.81 0.27
C MET A 4 -11.61 -7.34 0.15
N ILE A 5 -10.53 -7.05 -0.56
CA ILE A 5 -10.17 -5.69 -0.94
C ILE A 5 -11.07 -5.33 -2.12
N ASN A 6 -11.82 -4.24 -1.99
CA ASN A 6 -12.66 -3.75 -3.08
C ASN A 6 -11.78 -3.23 -4.22
N SER A 7 -12.16 -3.52 -5.46
CA SER A 7 -11.53 -2.90 -6.63
C SER A 7 -11.81 -1.39 -6.62
N PRO A 8 -10.82 -0.53 -6.96
CA PRO A 8 -11.08 0.88 -7.21
C PRO A 8 -12.16 1.06 -8.27
N SER A 9 -12.96 2.12 -8.13
CA SER A 9 -14.05 2.43 -9.06
C SER A 9 -13.63 3.45 -10.12
N LEU A 10 -12.62 4.28 -9.80
CA LEU A 10 -12.08 5.31 -10.67
C LEU A 10 -11.02 4.77 -11.64
N SER A 11 -10.80 5.50 -12.73
CA SER A 11 -9.67 5.25 -13.63
C SER A 11 -8.35 5.64 -12.95
N VAL A 12 -7.25 4.99 -13.32
CA VAL A 12 -5.90 5.30 -12.82
C VAL A 12 -5.47 6.75 -13.09
N ASP A 13 -6.00 7.37 -14.14
CA ASP A 13 -5.69 8.77 -14.51
C ASP A 13 -6.44 9.81 -13.67
N THR A 14 -7.30 9.37 -12.76
CA THR A 14 -8.11 10.27 -11.92
C THR A 14 -7.30 10.69 -10.70
N MET A 15 -7.34 11.98 -10.35
CA MET A 15 -6.64 12.50 -9.16
C MET A 15 -7.02 11.76 -7.87
N ASP A 16 -8.25 11.27 -7.77
CA ASP A 16 -8.77 10.58 -6.58
C ASP A 16 -8.49 9.06 -6.56
N TYR A 17 -7.93 8.48 -7.63
CA TYR A 17 -7.67 7.04 -7.72
C TYR A 17 -6.76 6.54 -6.60
N GLN A 18 -5.74 7.33 -6.27
CA GLN A 18 -4.81 7.02 -5.19
C GLN A 18 -5.52 7.01 -3.82
N ALA A 19 -6.45 7.95 -3.60
CA ALA A 19 -7.21 8.02 -2.35
C ALA A 19 -8.18 6.83 -2.22
N GLU A 20 -8.83 6.41 -3.32
CA GLU A 20 -9.66 5.20 -3.34
C GLU A 20 -8.84 3.94 -3.03
N CYS A 21 -7.64 3.80 -3.61
CA CYS A 21 -6.76 2.69 -3.32
C CYS A 21 -6.38 2.63 -1.84
N GLN A 22 -6.06 3.79 -1.23
CA GLN A 22 -5.76 3.87 0.21
C GLN A 22 -6.96 3.44 1.06
N PHE A 23 -8.14 3.97 0.77
CA PHE A 23 -9.37 3.63 1.49
C PHE A 23 -9.68 2.12 1.41
N ALA A 24 -9.54 1.52 0.24
CA ALA A 24 -9.78 0.08 0.06
C ALA A 24 -8.76 -0.80 0.81
N LEU A 25 -7.51 -0.33 0.96
CA LEU A 25 -6.43 -1.06 1.62
C LEU A 25 -6.37 -0.86 3.13
N GLU A 26 -6.86 0.26 3.65
CA GLU A 26 -6.78 0.65 5.06
C GLU A 26 -7.20 -0.47 6.04
N PRO A 27 -8.36 -1.15 5.86
CA PRO A 27 -8.78 -2.21 6.78
C PRO A 27 -7.82 -3.41 6.79
N SER A 28 -7.21 -3.72 5.64
CA SER A 28 -6.26 -4.83 5.52
C SER A 28 -4.92 -4.51 6.19
N ILE A 29 -4.46 -3.27 6.07
CA ILE A 29 -3.23 -2.80 6.74
C ILE A 29 -3.43 -2.77 8.26
N ASN A 30 -4.55 -2.23 8.73
CA ASN A 30 -4.88 -2.20 10.16
C ASN A 30 -4.95 -3.61 10.75
N GLY A 31 -5.64 -4.54 10.08
CA GLY A 31 -5.72 -5.93 10.53
C GLY A 31 -4.39 -6.70 10.46
N LEU A 32 -3.45 -6.28 9.61
CA LEU A 32 -2.09 -6.83 9.60
C LEU A 32 -1.27 -6.30 10.79
N LEU A 33 -1.37 -5.01 11.07
CA LEU A 33 -0.70 -4.37 12.21
C LEU A 33 -1.18 -4.95 13.54
N GLU A 34 -2.50 -5.11 13.72
CA GLU A 34 -3.07 -5.73 14.92
C GLU A 34 -2.55 -7.16 15.15
N LYS A 35 -2.35 -7.94 14.07
CA LYS A 35 -1.78 -9.29 14.17
C LYS A 35 -0.30 -9.25 14.54
N ALA A 36 0.46 -8.29 14.02
CA ALA A 36 1.86 -8.10 14.37
C ALA A 36 2.00 -7.71 15.86
N GLU A 37 1.20 -6.74 16.31
CA GLU A 37 1.14 -6.33 17.71
C GLU A 37 0.72 -7.50 18.62
N GLY A 38 -0.29 -8.28 18.22
CA GLY A 38 -0.72 -9.48 18.93
C GLY A 38 0.35 -10.58 19.00
N ALA A 39 1.30 -10.59 18.06
CA ALA A 39 2.49 -11.46 18.08
C ALA A 39 3.66 -10.86 18.88
N GLY A 40 3.48 -9.71 19.52
CA GLY A 40 4.47 -9.04 20.36
C GLY A 40 5.39 -8.05 19.61
N TRP A 41 5.04 -7.67 18.38
CA TRP A 41 5.83 -6.70 17.63
C TRP A 41 5.58 -5.28 18.14
N ASP A 42 6.60 -4.44 18.12
CA ASP A 42 6.43 -3.00 18.23
C ASP A 42 5.73 -2.44 16.97
N ARG A 43 4.72 -1.59 17.18
CA ARG A 43 3.89 -1.05 16.09
C ARG A 43 4.71 -0.26 15.08
N GLN A 44 5.64 0.57 15.55
CA GLN A 44 6.46 1.41 14.68
C GLN A 44 7.34 0.54 13.77
N HIS A 45 7.98 -0.49 14.31
CA HIS A 45 8.78 -1.43 13.51
C HIS A 45 7.92 -2.25 12.55
N ALA A 46 6.72 -2.66 12.95
CA ALA A 46 5.78 -3.36 12.06
C ALA A 46 5.38 -2.49 10.85
N VAL A 47 5.07 -1.21 11.07
CA VAL A 47 4.77 -0.25 9.99
C VAL A 47 5.95 -0.10 9.05
N LEU A 48 7.16 0.11 9.58
CA LEU A 48 8.37 0.29 8.77
C LEU A 48 8.69 -0.96 7.95
N ALA A 49 8.52 -2.15 8.52
CA ALA A 49 8.69 -3.41 7.81
C ALA A 49 7.69 -3.54 6.64
N ILE A 50 6.42 -3.19 6.85
CA ILE A 50 5.40 -3.20 5.78
C ILE A 50 5.79 -2.23 4.66
N MET A 51 6.20 -1.01 5.00
CA MET A 51 6.63 -0.01 4.00
C MET A 51 7.82 -0.50 3.18
N ALA A 52 8.83 -1.10 3.82
CA ALA A 52 10.00 -1.64 3.14
C ALA A 52 9.66 -2.82 2.21
N LEU A 53 8.72 -3.67 2.61
CA LEU A 53 8.24 -4.77 1.77
C LEU A 53 7.41 -4.27 0.57
N ALA A 54 6.61 -3.22 0.77
CA ALA A 54 5.77 -2.63 -0.27
C ALA A 54 6.59 -1.86 -1.31
N SER A 55 7.60 -1.09 -0.88
CA SER A 55 8.43 -0.29 -1.78
C SER A 55 9.19 -1.15 -2.80
N GLY A 56 9.66 -2.33 -2.41
CA GLY A 56 10.31 -3.29 -3.30
C GLY A 56 9.40 -3.96 -4.34
N LYS A 57 8.10 -3.65 -4.37
CA LYS A 57 7.14 -4.18 -5.35
C LYS A 57 6.88 -3.23 -6.51
N VAL A 58 7.30 -1.98 -6.41
CA VAL A 58 7.22 -1.03 -7.53
C VAL A 58 8.40 -1.29 -8.46
N PRO A 59 8.18 -1.67 -9.73
CA PRO A 59 9.28 -1.92 -10.65
C PRO A 59 10.04 -0.63 -10.94
N GLU A 60 11.36 -0.71 -11.06
CA GLU A 60 12.24 0.44 -11.31
C GLU A 60 11.90 1.17 -12.62
N SER A 61 11.30 0.45 -13.57
CA SER A 61 10.76 0.98 -14.83
C SER A 61 9.65 2.02 -14.64
N SER A 62 8.96 2.01 -13.50
CA SER A 62 7.92 3.01 -13.18
C SER A 62 8.51 4.39 -12.83
N PHE A 63 9.82 4.49 -12.58
CA PHE A 63 10.50 5.75 -12.21
C PHE A 63 11.35 6.34 -13.36
N THR A 64 11.41 5.67 -14.51
CA THR A 64 12.29 6.05 -15.62
C THR A 64 11.60 6.84 -16.73
N ASP A 65 10.27 6.87 -16.77
CA ASP A 65 9.49 7.58 -17.79
C ASP A 65 9.66 9.13 -17.68
N ASP A 66 9.81 9.65 -16.46
CA ASP A 66 10.01 11.09 -16.22
C ASP A 66 11.40 11.64 -16.62
N ARG A 67 12.40 10.77 -16.85
CA ARG A 67 13.79 11.20 -17.11
C ARG A 67 14.11 11.46 -18.59
N LEU A 68 13.19 11.16 -19.50
CA LEU A 68 13.40 11.36 -20.95
C LEU A 68 12.87 12.71 -21.46
N LEU A 69 12.38 13.58 -20.57
CA LEU A 69 11.87 14.92 -20.91
C LEU A 69 12.69 16.09 -20.33
N SER A 70 13.94 15.86 -19.89
CA SER A 70 14.88 16.92 -19.46
C SER A 70 16.08 17.06 -20.39
#